data_AF-A0A849VKB8-F1
#
_entry.id   AF-A0A849VKB8-F1
#
_cell.length_a   1.000
_cell.length_b   1.000
_cell.length_c   1.000
_cell.angle_alpha   90.00
_cell.angle_beta   90.00
_cell.angle_gamma   90.00
#
_symmetry.space_group_name_H-M   'P 1'
#
loop_
_entity.id
_entity.type
_entity.pdbx_description
1 polymer ?
#
loop_
_entity_poly.entity_id
_entity_poly.type
_entity_poly.pdbx_seq_one_letter_code
_entity_poly.pdbx_strand_id
1 'polypeptide(L)'
;MPIQGPPSCEEYADRTIDCQKALEPRFREVLEQKAELLDILEEATSAGWSREESLFALNELLAAQTKADGALEAEEEDAPKKNSH
;
A
#
# COMPACT_ATOMS: atom_id res chain seq x y z
N MET A 1 -17.63 23.40 -8.74
CA MET A 1 -18.38 22.95 -7.55
C MET A 1 -17.38 22.80 -6.42
N PRO A 2 -17.54 23.42 -5.23
CA PRO A 2 -16.68 23.09 -4.11
C PRO A 2 -16.90 21.63 -3.76
N ILE A 3 -15.82 20.86 -3.62
CA ILE A 3 -15.85 19.46 -3.22
C ILE A 3 -16.36 19.46 -1.76
N GLN A 4 -17.63 19.13 -1.56
CA GLN A 4 -18.13 18.82 -0.23
C GLN A 4 -17.49 17.50 0.18
N GLY A 5 -16.68 17.56 1.24
CA GLY A 5 -16.08 16.37 1.84
C GLY A 5 -17.15 15.42 2.40
N PRO A 6 -16.74 14.23 2.86
CA PRO A 6 -17.66 13.28 3.47
C PRO A 6 -18.45 13.92 4.63
N PRO A 7 -19.71 13.49 4.86
CA PRO A 7 -20.55 14.03 5.92
C PRO A 7 -19.87 13.86 7.28
N SER A 8 -20.02 14.85 8.19
CA SER A 8 -19.44 14.75 9.53
C SER A 8 -20.09 13.61 10.31
N CYS A 9 -19.31 12.89 11.11
CA CYS A 9 -19.88 11.91 12.03
C CYS A 9 -20.57 12.66 13.19
N GLU A 10 -21.80 12.27 13.52
CA GLU A 10 -22.57 12.92 14.60
C GLU A 10 -21.89 12.80 15.98
N GLU A 11 -20.94 11.89 16.13
CA GLU A 11 -20.19 11.65 17.37
C GLU A 11 -19.17 12.74 17.72
N TYR A 12 -18.68 13.51 16.73
CA TYR A 12 -17.64 14.52 16.96
C TYR A 12 -18.00 15.83 16.25
N ALA A 13 -18.07 16.93 17.01
CA ALA A 13 -18.29 18.27 16.45
C ALA A 13 -17.07 18.81 15.66
N ASP A 14 -15.92 18.14 15.76
CA ASP A 14 -14.67 18.54 15.12
C ASP A 14 -14.37 17.65 13.90
N ARG A 15 -14.45 18.26 12.73
CA ARG A 15 -14.12 17.64 11.44
C ARG A 15 -12.67 17.10 11.35
N THR A 16 -11.77 17.57 12.19
CA THR A 16 -10.40 17.05 12.30
C THR A 16 -10.40 15.63 12.84
N ILE A 17 -11.26 15.34 13.82
CA ILE A 17 -11.39 14.01 14.43
C ILE A 17 -12.03 13.03 13.43
N ASP A 18 -13.03 13.48 12.68
CA ASP A 18 -13.64 12.68 11.61
C ASP A 18 -12.61 12.30 10.54
N CYS A 19 -11.79 13.29 10.12
CA CYS A 19 -10.70 13.06 9.17
C CYS A 19 -9.67 12.06 9.72
N GLN A 20 -9.27 12.21 10.99
CA GLN A 20 -8.33 11.29 11.62
C GLN A 20 -8.90 9.86 11.66
N LYS A 21 -10.13 9.67 12.14
CA LYS A 21 -10.76 8.35 12.21
C LYS A 21 -10.91 7.70 10.84
N ALA A 22 -11.20 8.48 9.80
CA ALA A 22 -11.26 7.97 8.43
C ALA A 22 -9.90 7.47 7.92
N LEU A 23 -8.79 8.08 8.38
CA LEU A 23 -7.43 7.69 7.99
C LEU A 23 -6.84 6.57 8.84
N GLU A 24 -7.32 6.37 10.08
CA GLU A 24 -6.77 5.39 11.03
C GLU A 24 -6.68 3.95 10.51
N PRO A 25 -7.64 3.39 9.77
CA PRO A 25 -7.52 2.04 9.22
C PRO A 25 -6.35 1.94 8.24
N ARG A 26 -6.30 2.84 7.25
CA ARG A 26 -5.24 2.84 6.24
C ARG A 26 -3.87 3.15 6.84
N PHE A 27 -3.83 4.02 7.85
CA PHE A 27 -2.60 4.30 8.58
C PHE A 27 -2.07 3.07 9.30
N ARG A 28 -2.93 2.26 9.93
CA ARG A 28 -2.53 1.00 10.58
C ARG A 28 -1.95 0.00 9.59
N GLU A 29 -2.60 -0.19 8.44
CA GLU A 29 -2.08 -1.07 7.38
C GLU A 29 -0.68 -0.63 6.91
N VAL A 30 -0.47 0.68 6.72
CA VAL A 30 0.84 1.22 6.32
C VAL A 30 1.90 1.01 7.41
N LEU A 31 1.53 1.10 8.69
CA LEU A 31 2.46 0.82 9.79
C LEU A 31 2.85 -0.66 9.85
N GLU A 32 1.89 -1.56 9.65
CA GLU A 32 2.12 -3.00 9.65
C GLU A 32 3.06 -3.40 8.50
N GLN A 33 2.79 -2.93 7.28
CA GLN A 33 3.68 -3.14 6.13
C GLN A 33 5.10 -2.60 6.37
N LYS A 34 5.22 -1.45 7.03
CA LYS A 34 6.53 -0.89 7.37
C LYS A 34 7.27 -1.73 8.42
N ALA A 35 6.56 -2.31 9.38
CA ALA A 35 7.16 -3.22 10.35
C ALA A 35 7.74 -4.46 9.65
N GLU A 36 6.98 -5.07 8.74
CA GLU A 36 7.44 -6.22 7.96
C GLU A 36 8.71 -5.92 7.15
N LEU A 37 8.80 -4.74 6.52
CA LEU A 37 10.01 -4.34 5.78
C LEU A 37 11.22 -4.13 6.69
N LEU A 38 11.01 -3.66 7.92
CA LEU A 38 12.09 -3.51 8.91
C LEU A 38 12.57 -4.87 9.41
N ASP A 39 11.66 -5.81 9.62
CA ASP A 39 11.99 -7.18 10.04
C ASP A 39 12.86 -7.88 8.99
N ILE A 40 12.55 -7.73 7.70
CA ILE A 40 13.35 -8.27 6.58
C ILE A 40 14.77 -7.67 6.59
N LEU A 41 14.90 -6.36 6.85
CA LEU A 41 16.20 -5.71 6.95
C LEU A 41 17.00 -6.18 8.17
N GLU A 42 16.33 -6.40 9.30
CA GLU A 42 16.96 -6.94 10.50
C GLU A 42 17.44 -8.38 10.28
N GLU A 43 16.66 -9.22 9.61
CA GLU A 43 17.07 -10.58 9.25
C GLU A 43 18.28 -10.58 8.32
N ALA A 44 18.26 -9.76 7.27
CA ALA A 44 19.37 -9.66 6.32
C ALA A 44 20.66 -9.18 7.00
N THR A 45 20.57 -8.17 7.86
CA THR A 45 21.74 -7.68 8.60
C THR A 45 22.23 -8.69 9.64
N SER A 46 21.31 -9.44 10.29
CA SER A 46 21.65 -10.53 11.21
C SER A 46 22.33 -11.70 10.52
N ALA A 47 22.02 -11.94 9.25
CA ALA A 47 22.69 -12.92 8.39
C ALA A 47 24.08 -12.46 7.90
N GLY A 48 24.48 -11.22 8.22
CA GLY A 48 25.81 -10.67 7.91
C GLY A 48 25.88 -9.81 6.65
N TRP A 49 24.74 -9.54 6.00
CA TRP A 49 24.70 -8.60 4.88
C TRP A 49 24.85 -7.17 5.36
N SER A 50 25.50 -6.31 4.57
CA SER A 50 25.52 -4.89 4.90
C SER A 50 24.12 -4.28 4.76
N ARG A 51 23.88 -3.21 5.51
CA ARG A 51 22.62 -2.45 5.42
C ARG A 51 22.36 -1.92 4.01
N GLU A 52 23.42 -1.52 3.31
CA GLU A 52 23.33 -1.01 1.94
C GLU A 52 22.89 -2.09 0.95
N GLU A 53 23.51 -3.28 1.00
CA GLU A 53 23.12 -4.43 0.17
C GLU A 53 21.68 -4.87 0.45
N SER A 54 21.30 -4.90 1.73
CA SER A 54 19.95 -5.30 2.15
C SER A 54 18.89 -4.33 1.63
N LEU A 55 19.16 -3.01 1.69
CA LEU A 55 18.27 -1.98 1.14
C LEU A 55 18.19 -2.03 -0.38
N PHE A 56 19.32 -2.26 -1.05
CA PHE A 56 19.36 -2.39 -2.50
C PHE A 56 18.50 -3.59 -2.97
N ALA A 57 18.69 -4.75 -2.34
CA ALA A 57 17.90 -5.95 -2.63
C ALA A 57 16.40 -5.74 -2.37
N LEU A 58 16.05 -5.09 -1.25
CA LEU A 58 14.64 -4.81 -0.91
C LEU A 58 13.98 -3.90 -1.95
N ASN A 59 14.68 -2.86 -2.43
CA ASN A 59 14.17 -1.99 -3.48
C ASN A 59 13.95 -2.74 -4.80
N GLU A 60 14.87 -3.61 -5.19
CA GLU A 60 14.72 -4.44 -6.40
C GLU A 60 13.50 -5.38 -6.30
N LEU A 61 13.27 -5.97 -5.12
CA LEU A 61 12.09 -6.82 -4.87
C LEU A 61 10.78 -6.03 -4.95
N LEU A 62 10.71 -4.84 -4.35
CA LEU A 62 9.53 -3.97 -4.44
C LEU A 62 9.27 -3.52 -5.89
N ALA A 63 10.32 -3.17 -6.63
CA ALA A 63 10.21 -2.81 -8.04
C ALA A 63 9.74 -3.99 -8.91
N ALA A 64 10.20 -5.21 -8.61
CA ALA A 64 9.74 -6.42 -9.29
C ALA A 64 8.26 -6.70 -9.01
N GLN A 65 7.81 -6.56 -7.76
CA GLN A 65 6.40 -6.72 -7.38
C GLN A 65 5.50 -5.73 -8.13
N THR A 66 5.90 -4.46 -8.19
CA THR A 66 5.11 -3.41 -8.87
C THR A 66 4.93 -3.70 -10.37
N LYS A 67 5.96 -4.27 -11.02
CA LYS A 67 5.89 -4.68 -12.43
C LYS A 67 4.98 -5.90 -12.62
N ALA A 68 5.00 -6.84 -11.68
CA ALA A 68 4.13 -8.02 -11.73
C ALA A 68 2.66 -7.62 -11.56
N ASP A 69 2.36 -6.73 -10.61
CA ASP A 69 1.00 -6.24 -10.38
C ASP A 69 0.47 -5.47 -11.60
N GLY A 70 1.29 -4.60 -12.19
CA GLY A 70 0.92 -3.89 -13.42
C GLY A 70 0.79 -4.78 -14.66
N ALA A 71 1.45 -5.93 -14.70
CA ALA A 71 1.28 -6.92 -15.77
C ALA A 71 -0.04 -7.70 -15.63
N LEU A 72 -0.46 -7.99 -14.40
CA LEU A 72 -1.74 -8.66 -14.12
C LEU A 72 -2.94 -7.76 -14.44
N GLU A 73 -2.86 -6.46 -14.14
CA GLU A 73 -3.90 -5.50 -14.51
C GLU A 73 -4.06 -5.35 -16.04
N ALA A 74 -2.96 -5.47 -16.80
CA ALA A 74 -2.99 -5.41 -18.26
C ALA A 74 -3.62 -6.66 -18.91
N GLU A 75 -3.52 -7.83 -18.27
CA GLU A 75 -4.16 -9.07 -18.76
C GLU A 75 -5.67 -9.11 -18.48
N GLU A 76 -6.16 -8.44 -17.41
CA GLU A 76 -7.59 -8.34 -17.13
C GLU A 76 -8.35 -7.39 -18.08
N GLU A 77 -7.71 -6.34 -18.62
CA GLU A 77 -8.34 -5.44 -19.60
C GLU A 77 -8.47 -6.05 -21.01
N ASP A 78 -7.67 -7.06 -21.38
CA ASP A 78 -7.69 -7.71 -22.70
C ASP A 78 -8.57 -8.98 -22.74
N ALA A 79 -9.44 -9.20 -21.75
CA ALA A 79 -10.42 -10.29 -21.81
C ALA A 79 -11.48 -9.99 -22.90
N PRO A 80 -11.56 -10.76 -24.01
CA PRO A 80 -12.51 -10.49 -25.07
C PRO A 80 -13.93 -10.74 -24.55
N LYS A 81 -14.77 -9.69 -24.58
CA LYS A 81 -16.22 -9.78 -24.40
C LYS A 81 -16.75 -10.84 -25.37
N LYS A 82 -17.03 -12.04 -24.86
CA LYS A 82 -17.78 -13.06 -25.58
C LYS A 82 -19.17 -12.49 -25.89
N ASN A 83 -19.33 -11.96 -27.10
CA ASN A 83 -20.65 -11.78 -27.71
C ASN A 83 -21.32 -13.16 -27.74
N SER A 84 -22.28 -13.38 -26.84
CA SER A 84 -23.24 -14.47 -26.98
C SER A 84 -24.45 -13.91 -27.70
N HIS A 85 -24.72 -14.57 -28.82
CA HIS A 85 -25.71 -14.26 -29.84
C HIS A 85 -27.14 -14.49 -29.36
#